data_AF-A0A6M4IP92-F1
#
_entry.id   AF-A0A6M4IP92-F1
#
_cell.length_a   1.000
_cell.length_b   1.000
_cell.length_c   1.000
_cell.angle_alpha   90.00
_cell.angle_beta   90.00
_cell.angle_gamma   90.00
#
_symmetry.space_group_name_H-M   'P 1'
#
loop_
_entity.id
_entity.type
_entity.pdbx_description
1 polymer ?
#
loop_
_entity_poly.entity_id
_entity_poly.type
_entity_poly.pdbx_seq_one_letter_code
_entity_poly.pdbx_strand_id
1 'polypeptide(L)'
;MKARLTLPYRWAAIAMMLAGLSRSAAACSLVAPWEINDALMIAFIGSPLADTVLAGDGSHRPIVATGHSGAGASRVAYGQRVRVDRVGNRARAALPRDTREVVLVPWDYAADCRPVAWSRSARWLPDSLSGLFRARLRPRAEWARGIPTFDITGAHFQPYRDAPRGVGVHSREPRLSAQALLSFYDALPSWGREPDTVAARDWINRIRADTALAGRYPVTSFIGRAGEEFEIARARSLRIPISGTFRLDVLVDGLASRTMFLRVGSTVASMDYPQRDSSDNTLEAPLPEGYAADAAAATAVSHLALSCHDVRGAAVSYVNVAWHSRTPANGVGEWQVGIDPGLVDVILSQEERDRLGVHRGSAAKAANDPLLFSVTRPLRVVQGATGPLRIEGVMSVPLLGVVQVRGERISREALPCSNRWGEG
;
A
#
# COMPACT_ATOMS: atom_id res chain seq x y z
N MET A 1 -58.44 -13.82 6.50
CA MET A 1 -57.81 -12.49 6.71
C MET A 1 -56.59 -12.64 7.62
N LYS A 2 -55.39 -12.85 7.07
CA LYS A 2 -54.13 -12.75 7.80
C LYS A 2 -53.10 -12.17 6.85
N ALA A 3 -52.94 -10.85 6.89
CA ALA A 3 -51.87 -10.17 6.20
C ALA A 3 -51.45 -8.96 7.02
N ARG A 4 -50.13 -8.69 6.96
CA ARG A 4 -49.44 -7.45 7.31
C ARG A 4 -48.99 -7.32 8.76
N LEU A 5 -47.75 -7.77 9.00
CA LEU A 5 -46.81 -7.24 10.01
C LEU A 5 -45.40 -7.83 9.77
N THR A 6 -44.82 -7.63 8.58
CA THR A 6 -43.43 -8.05 8.28
C THR A 6 -42.59 -7.00 7.56
N LEU A 7 -43.17 -5.85 7.19
CA LEU A 7 -42.44 -4.80 6.47
C LEU A 7 -41.40 -4.01 7.30
N PRO A 8 -41.59 -3.66 8.59
CA PRO A 8 -40.66 -2.74 9.25
C PRO A 8 -39.30 -3.37 9.59
N TYR A 9 -39.23 -4.69 9.79
CA TYR A 9 -37.98 -5.38 10.13
C TYR A 9 -36.98 -5.48 8.97
N ARG A 10 -37.46 -5.55 7.72
CA ARG A 10 -36.59 -5.60 6.55
C ARG A 10 -35.88 -4.27 6.30
N TRP A 11 -36.56 -3.15 6.51
CA TRP A 11 -35.96 -1.82 6.38
C TRP A 11 -34.94 -1.52 7.48
N ALA A 12 -35.18 -1.96 8.72
CA ALA A 12 -34.22 -1.81 9.81
C ALA A 12 -32.93 -2.62 9.58
N ALA A 13 -33.04 -3.86 9.07
CA ALA A 13 -31.88 -4.68 8.73
C ALA A 13 -31.07 -4.09 7.57
N ILE A 14 -31.74 -3.58 6.53
CA ILE A 14 -31.09 -2.92 5.39
C ILE A 14 -30.42 -1.61 5.83
N ALA A 15 -31.09 -0.79 6.65
CA ALA A 15 -30.52 0.45 7.19
C ALA A 15 -29.30 0.19 8.10
N MET A 16 -29.33 -0.87 8.92
CA MET A 16 -28.16 -1.25 9.73
C MET A 16 -27.02 -1.82 8.88
N MET A 17 -27.29 -2.59 7.82
CA MET A 17 -26.26 -3.02 6.87
C MET A 17 -25.66 -1.82 6.11
N LEU A 18 -26.47 -0.85 5.67
CA LEU A 18 -26.01 0.35 4.97
C LEU A 18 -25.26 1.33 5.90
N ALA A 19 -25.66 1.44 7.16
CA ALA A 19 -24.94 2.22 8.18
C ALA A 19 -23.61 1.55 8.59
N GLY A 20 -23.50 0.22 8.47
CA GLY A 20 -22.25 -0.51 8.66
C GLY A 20 -21.27 -0.36 7.48
N LEU A 21 -21.77 -0.10 6.27
CA LEU A 21 -20.97 0.03 5.04
C LEU A 21 -20.41 1.44 4.80
N SER A 22 -20.86 2.45 5.55
CA SER A 22 -20.53 3.86 5.34
C SER A 22 -19.43 4.42 6.25
N ARG A 23 -18.86 3.59 7.14
CA ARG A 23 -17.56 3.92 7.74
C ARG A 23 -16.47 3.45 6.78
N SER A 24 -16.10 4.33 5.86
CA SER A 24 -14.87 4.19 5.09
C SER A 24 -13.74 3.90 6.06
N ALA A 25 -13.32 2.63 6.13
CA ALA A 25 -12.07 2.29 6.78
C ALA A 25 -11.02 3.15 6.08
N ALA A 26 -10.32 3.99 6.83
CA ALA A 26 -9.08 4.53 6.33
C ALA A 26 -8.24 3.31 5.88
N ALA A 27 -7.78 3.32 4.64
CA ALA A 27 -6.86 2.31 4.16
C ALA A 27 -5.54 2.56 4.87
N CYS A 28 -5.33 1.82 5.94
CA CYS A 28 -4.15 1.83 6.78
C CYS A 28 -3.26 0.65 6.34
N SER A 29 -1.94 0.74 6.49
CA SER A 29 -0.92 -0.31 6.34
C SER A 29 0.06 -0.12 7.44
N LEU A 30 0.77 -1.19 7.67
CA LEU A 30 2.01 -1.13 8.39
C LEU A 30 3.10 -0.71 7.40
N VAL A 31 3.67 0.48 7.63
CA VAL A 31 5.02 0.74 7.13
C VAL A 31 5.87 -0.40 7.67
N ALA A 32 6.55 -1.09 6.76
CA ALA A 32 7.17 -2.35 7.14
C ALA A 32 8.21 -2.09 8.23
N PRO A 33 8.41 -3.00 9.19
CA PRO A 33 9.27 -2.74 10.33
C PRO A 33 10.73 -2.51 9.98
N TRP A 34 11.15 -2.61 8.70
CA TRP A 34 12.46 -2.22 8.18
C TRP A 34 12.50 -0.77 7.67
N GLU A 35 11.37 -0.17 7.27
CA GLU A 35 11.28 1.17 6.67
C GLU A 35 11.38 2.30 7.70
N ILE A 36 10.94 2.07 8.95
CA ILE A 36 11.04 3.08 10.02
C ILE A 36 12.35 2.90 10.75
N ASN A 37 13.18 3.92 10.84
CA ASN A 37 14.36 3.85 11.69
C ASN A 37 14.42 5.11 12.55
N ASP A 38 14.14 4.96 13.83
CA ASP A 38 14.29 6.01 14.83
C ASP A 38 15.22 5.54 15.95
N ALA A 39 15.53 6.43 16.89
CA ALA A 39 16.45 6.14 18.00
C ALA A 39 15.97 5.00 18.91
N LEU A 40 14.66 4.71 18.95
CA LEU A 40 14.04 3.65 19.73
C LEU A 40 13.80 2.37 18.91
N MET A 41 14.03 2.38 17.60
CA MET A 41 14.01 1.16 16.79
C MET A 41 15.28 0.36 17.01
N ILE A 42 15.12 -0.76 17.71
CA ILE A 42 16.22 -1.64 18.12
C ILE A 42 16.14 -2.97 17.37
N ALA A 43 17.29 -3.46 16.93
CA ALA A 43 17.46 -4.79 16.37
C ALA A 43 18.20 -5.70 17.36
N PHE A 44 17.71 -6.93 17.55
CA PHE A 44 18.34 -7.95 18.37
C PHE A 44 17.99 -9.35 17.86
N ILE A 45 18.77 -10.37 18.25
CA ILE A 45 18.48 -11.77 17.96
C ILE A 45 18.03 -12.43 19.26
N GLY A 46 16.95 -13.20 19.21
CA GLY A 46 16.45 -13.89 20.37
C GLY A 46 15.59 -15.10 20.03
N SER A 47 15.12 -15.75 21.10
CA SER A 47 14.28 -16.94 21.05
C SER A 47 13.03 -16.72 21.93
N PRO A 48 11.80 -16.81 21.40
CA PRO A 48 10.58 -16.67 22.15
C PRO A 48 10.46 -17.71 23.26
N LEU A 49 9.85 -17.30 24.37
CA LEU A 49 9.49 -18.18 25.48
C LEU A 49 7.97 -18.44 25.45
N ALA A 50 7.52 -19.47 26.16
CA ALA A 50 6.08 -19.76 26.29
C ALA A 50 5.34 -18.71 27.15
N ASP A 51 6.08 -17.99 27.99
CA ASP A 51 5.54 -17.01 28.92
C ASP A 51 4.98 -15.77 28.20
N THR A 52 3.84 -15.32 28.70
CA THR A 52 3.24 -14.04 28.32
C THR A 52 3.05 -13.17 29.56
N VAL A 53 3.10 -11.86 29.37
CA VAL A 53 2.96 -10.88 30.45
C VAL A 53 1.99 -9.78 30.04
N LEU A 54 1.26 -9.28 31.03
CA LEU A 54 0.47 -8.06 30.87
C LEU A 54 1.42 -6.91 30.55
N ALA A 55 1.26 -6.30 29.38
CA ALA A 55 2.14 -5.24 28.91
C ALA A 55 1.46 -3.86 28.89
N GLY A 56 0.13 -3.82 28.89
CA GLY A 56 -0.62 -2.57 28.82
C GLY A 56 -0.45 -1.85 27.48
N ASP A 57 -1.17 -0.73 27.36
CA ASP A 57 -1.39 -0.10 26.05
C ASP A 57 -0.11 0.57 25.48
N GLY A 58 0.84 0.91 26.34
CA GLY A 58 2.07 1.61 25.95
C GLY A 58 1.82 2.98 25.31
N SER A 59 2.90 3.63 24.87
CA SER A 59 2.86 4.91 24.15
C SER A 59 2.86 4.76 22.63
N HIS A 60 2.52 3.58 22.08
CA HIS A 60 2.74 3.30 20.67
C HIS A 60 1.82 4.13 19.77
N ARG A 61 2.41 4.83 18.80
CA ARG A 61 1.70 5.45 17.69
C ARG A 61 2.16 4.75 16.41
N PRO A 62 1.31 3.97 15.74
CA PRO A 62 1.70 3.30 14.52
C PRO A 62 2.02 4.34 13.44
N ILE A 63 3.00 4.00 12.61
CA ILE A 63 3.26 4.72 11.37
C ILE A 63 2.49 3.96 10.30
N VAL A 64 1.50 4.65 9.74
CA VAL A 64 0.46 4.05 8.92
C VAL A 64 0.65 4.45 7.46
N ALA A 65 0.75 3.48 6.55
CA ALA A 65 0.70 3.63 5.08
C ALA A 65 -0.60 2.98 4.53
N THR A 66 -0.72 2.44 3.31
CA THR A 66 -1.90 1.64 2.80
C THR A 66 -1.72 0.09 2.76
N GLY A 67 -2.59 -0.76 3.35
CA GLY A 67 -2.50 -2.23 3.12
C GLY A 67 -2.96 -3.32 4.11
N HIS A 68 -3.72 -3.12 5.20
CA HIS A 68 -4.50 -4.18 5.90
C HIS A 68 -5.42 -3.54 6.98
N SER A 69 -6.33 -4.26 7.62
CA SER A 69 -7.01 -3.78 8.83
C SER A 69 -7.37 -4.98 9.69
N GLY A 70 -6.93 -4.98 10.94
CA GLY A 70 -7.29 -6.01 11.90
C GLY A 70 -8.73 -5.89 12.35
N ALA A 71 -9.33 -7.01 12.76
CA ALA A 71 -10.54 -6.99 13.58
C ALA A 71 -10.14 -6.44 14.96
N GLY A 72 -10.10 -5.11 15.08
CA GLY A 72 -9.69 -4.44 16.30
C GLY A 72 -10.57 -4.85 17.47
N ALA A 73 -9.97 -5.46 18.49
CA ALA A 73 -10.62 -5.75 19.74
C ALA A 73 -10.12 -4.76 20.79
N SER A 74 -11.03 -4.10 21.51
CA SER A 74 -10.68 -3.40 22.74
C SER A 74 -10.38 -4.46 23.79
N ARG A 75 -9.13 -4.89 23.83
CA ARG A 75 -8.64 -5.88 24.78
C ARG A 75 -7.31 -5.41 25.34
N VAL A 76 -7.04 -5.90 26.54
CA VAL A 76 -5.78 -5.65 27.23
C VAL A 76 -4.61 -6.19 26.39
N ALA A 77 -3.56 -5.40 26.23
CA ALA A 77 -2.36 -5.80 25.49
C ALA A 77 -1.45 -6.70 26.35
N TYR A 78 -1.11 -7.86 25.80
CA TYR A 78 -0.16 -8.81 26.37
C TYR A 78 1.06 -8.92 25.45
N GLY A 79 2.23 -9.13 26.05
CA GLY A 79 3.45 -9.42 25.32
C GLY A 79 3.98 -10.83 25.59
N GLN A 80 4.79 -11.34 24.67
CA GLN A 80 5.52 -12.61 24.80
C GLN A 80 6.95 -12.32 25.27
N ARG A 81 7.44 -13.09 26.26
CA ARG A 81 8.84 -12.98 26.68
C ARG A 81 9.75 -13.59 25.62
N VAL A 82 10.91 -12.99 25.44
CA VAL A 82 11.95 -13.44 24.50
C VAL A 82 13.29 -13.43 25.20
N ARG A 83 14.03 -14.54 25.12
CA ARG A 83 15.42 -14.57 25.55
C ARG A 83 16.28 -13.86 24.52
N VAL A 84 17.12 -12.94 24.99
CA VAL A 84 18.05 -12.19 24.16
C VAL A 84 19.33 -13.00 23.99
N ASP A 85 19.62 -13.39 22.75
CA ASP A 85 20.81 -14.15 22.41
C ASP A 85 21.94 -13.19 21.96
N ARG A 86 21.61 -12.16 21.16
CA ARG A 86 22.58 -11.13 20.69
C ARG A 86 21.92 -9.76 20.51
N VAL A 87 22.70 -8.70 20.71
CA VAL A 87 22.25 -7.31 20.59
C VAL A 87 23.19 -6.50 19.69
N GLY A 88 22.62 -5.58 18.90
CA GLY A 88 23.37 -4.55 18.18
C GLY A 88 23.98 -3.50 19.09
N ASN A 89 24.77 -2.59 18.53
CA ASN A 89 25.33 -1.43 19.23
C ASN A 89 24.26 -0.50 19.77
N ARG A 90 23.20 -0.23 18.99
CA ARG A 90 22.11 0.64 19.45
C ARG A 90 21.36 0.01 20.62
N ALA A 91 21.08 -1.29 20.53
CA ALA A 91 20.51 -2.08 21.62
C ALA A 91 21.38 -2.03 22.89
N ARG A 92 22.70 -2.20 22.76
CA ARG A 92 23.66 -2.12 23.88
C ARG A 92 23.65 -0.78 24.59
N ALA A 93 23.44 0.32 23.86
CA ALA A 93 23.34 1.64 24.44
C ALA A 93 21.99 1.90 25.13
N ALA A 94 20.91 1.32 24.60
CA ALA A 94 19.55 1.56 25.08
C ALA A 94 19.10 0.63 26.22
N LEU A 95 19.73 -0.54 26.38
CA LEU A 95 19.33 -1.57 27.32
C LEU A 95 20.30 -1.70 28.51
N PRO A 96 19.81 -2.12 29.69
CA PRO A 96 20.66 -2.54 30.80
C PRO A 96 21.66 -3.61 30.36
N ARG A 97 22.91 -3.53 30.84
CA ARG A 97 24.01 -4.42 30.41
C ARG A 97 23.73 -5.91 30.67
N ASP A 98 22.90 -6.19 31.66
CA ASP A 98 22.50 -7.51 32.12
C ASP A 98 21.16 -7.99 31.51
N THR A 99 20.63 -7.28 30.52
CA THR A 99 19.39 -7.68 29.84
C THR A 99 19.54 -9.06 29.21
N ARG A 100 18.90 -10.07 29.80
CA ARG A 100 18.80 -11.44 29.26
C ARG A 100 17.48 -11.72 28.58
N GLU A 101 16.47 -10.91 28.87
CA GLU A 101 15.12 -11.10 28.39
C GLU A 101 14.44 -9.77 28.11
N VAL A 102 13.50 -9.83 27.18
CA VAL A 102 12.66 -8.70 26.78
C VAL A 102 11.23 -9.18 26.60
N VAL A 103 10.29 -8.24 26.55
CA VAL A 103 8.89 -8.48 26.25
C VAL A 103 8.59 -7.89 24.89
N LEU A 104 8.05 -8.69 23.97
CA LEU A 104 7.55 -8.22 22.69
C LEU A 104 6.03 -8.07 22.77
N VAL A 105 5.50 -6.92 22.36
CA VAL A 105 4.06 -6.63 22.35
C VAL A 105 3.61 -6.47 20.89
N PRO A 106 2.81 -7.40 20.36
CA PRO A 106 2.34 -7.33 18.99
C PRO A 106 1.17 -6.35 18.92
N TRP A 107 1.20 -5.50 17.91
CA TRP A 107 0.13 -4.57 17.60
C TRP A 107 -0.52 -4.91 16.27
N ASP A 108 -1.83 -4.69 16.24
CA ASP A 108 -2.63 -4.60 15.02
C ASP A 108 -3.17 -3.17 14.93
N TYR A 109 -4.05 -2.90 13.97
CA TYR A 109 -4.64 -1.58 13.80
C TYR A 109 -6.07 -1.71 13.28
N ALA A 110 -6.91 -0.79 13.74
CA ALA A 110 -8.31 -0.75 13.32
C ALA A 110 -8.47 -0.02 11.98
N ALA A 111 -9.69 -0.08 11.45
CA ALA A 111 -10.12 0.61 10.24
C ALA A 111 -9.91 2.14 10.28
N ASP A 112 -9.79 2.74 11.46
CA ASP A 112 -9.51 4.17 11.69
C ASP A 112 -8.00 4.44 11.92
N CYS A 113 -7.13 3.47 11.60
CA CYS A 113 -5.68 3.53 11.74
C CYS A 113 -5.14 3.61 13.17
N ARG A 114 -6.00 3.55 14.20
CA ARG A 114 -5.50 3.53 15.58
C ARG A 114 -4.87 2.16 15.90
N PRO A 115 -3.79 2.12 16.69
CA PRO A 115 -3.24 0.86 17.15
C PRO A 115 -4.28 0.15 18.01
N VAL A 116 -4.43 -1.14 17.81
CA VAL A 116 -5.27 -2.00 18.64
C VAL A 116 -4.46 -3.22 19.05
N ALA A 117 -4.73 -3.71 20.26
CA ALA A 117 -4.06 -4.91 20.73
C ALA A 117 -4.27 -6.03 19.70
N TRP A 118 -3.17 -6.64 19.27
CA TRP A 118 -3.17 -7.81 18.39
C TRP A 118 -4.24 -8.77 18.87
N SER A 119 -5.18 -9.21 18.02
CA SER A 119 -6.38 -9.95 18.47
C SER A 119 -6.21 -11.47 18.54
N ARG A 120 -5.05 -12.01 18.13
CA ARG A 120 -4.79 -13.47 18.15
C ARG A 120 -4.18 -13.91 19.49
N SER A 121 -3.38 -14.97 19.51
CA SER A 121 -2.67 -15.40 20.72
C SER A 121 -1.61 -14.38 21.16
N ALA A 122 -1.50 -14.15 22.47
CA ALA A 122 -0.38 -13.42 23.06
C ALA A 122 0.94 -14.20 22.96
N ARG A 123 0.88 -15.53 22.82
CA ARG A 123 1.98 -16.39 22.38
C ARG A 123 1.83 -16.57 20.87
N TRP A 124 2.25 -15.58 20.09
CA TRP A 124 2.10 -15.62 18.63
C TRP A 124 3.27 -16.29 17.93
N LEU A 125 4.39 -16.47 18.63
CA LEU A 125 5.57 -17.17 18.12
C LEU A 125 5.74 -18.50 18.86
N PRO A 126 6.10 -19.58 18.14
CA PRO A 126 6.54 -20.80 18.79
C PRO A 126 7.91 -20.57 19.45
N ASP A 127 8.15 -21.26 20.56
CA ASP A 127 9.40 -21.21 21.33
C ASP A 127 10.60 -21.82 20.61
N SER A 128 10.35 -22.64 19.58
CA SER A 128 11.36 -23.19 18.69
C SER A 128 11.92 -22.19 17.67
N LEU A 129 11.38 -20.96 17.60
CA LEU A 129 11.67 -20.03 16.52
C LEU A 129 12.63 -18.92 16.96
N SER A 130 13.93 -19.11 16.72
CA SER A 130 14.92 -18.04 16.86
C SER A 130 14.98 -17.17 15.60
N GLY A 131 15.23 -15.86 15.78
CA GLY A 131 15.46 -14.97 14.64
C GLY A 131 15.76 -13.53 15.05
N LEU A 132 15.86 -12.68 14.03
CA LEU A 132 16.07 -11.25 14.23
C LEU A 132 14.72 -10.58 14.53
N PHE A 133 14.67 -9.83 15.62
CA PHE A 133 13.57 -8.94 15.94
C PHE A 133 13.99 -7.50 15.68
N ARG A 134 13.10 -6.74 15.02
CA ARG A 134 13.21 -5.29 14.91
C ARG A 134 11.94 -4.66 15.46
N ALA A 135 12.08 -3.90 16.54
CA ALA A 135 10.95 -3.44 17.33
C ALA A 135 11.27 -2.11 18.01
N ARG A 136 10.22 -1.36 18.38
CA ARG A 136 10.37 -0.07 19.03
C ARG A 136 10.44 -0.26 20.55
N LEU A 137 11.54 0.14 21.18
CA LEU A 137 11.70 0.11 22.63
C LEU A 137 10.77 1.13 23.30
N ARG A 138 10.03 0.68 24.31
CA ARG A 138 9.22 1.57 25.15
C ARG A 138 10.07 2.39 26.12
N PRO A 139 9.60 3.58 26.53
CA PRO A 139 10.16 4.28 27.69
C PRO A 139 10.24 3.36 28.90
N ARG A 140 11.26 3.55 29.76
CA ARG A 140 11.50 2.69 30.92
C ARG A 140 10.31 2.60 31.88
N ALA A 141 9.53 3.68 32.01
CA ALA A 141 8.32 3.72 32.84
C ALA A 141 7.20 2.77 32.36
N GLU A 142 7.27 2.32 31.11
CA GLU A 142 6.27 1.46 30.47
C GLU A 142 6.75 0.01 30.27
N TRP A 143 7.87 -0.35 30.92
CA TRP A 143 8.40 -1.70 30.89
C TRP A 143 7.52 -2.64 31.72
N ALA A 144 7.02 -3.69 31.07
CA ALA A 144 6.16 -4.69 31.68
C ALA A 144 6.90 -5.38 32.84
N ARG A 145 6.45 -5.12 34.07
CA ARG A 145 7.06 -5.65 35.31
C ARG A 145 8.57 -5.35 35.39
N GLY A 146 9.01 -4.22 34.86
CA GLY A 146 10.42 -3.81 34.85
C GLY A 146 11.29 -4.51 33.81
N ILE A 147 10.71 -5.31 32.91
CA ILE A 147 11.43 -5.98 31.81
C ILE A 147 11.39 -5.09 30.57
N PRO A 148 12.53 -4.87 29.85
CA PRO A 148 12.53 -4.07 28.62
C PRO A 148 11.46 -4.56 27.65
N THR A 149 10.57 -3.63 27.27
CA THR A 149 9.37 -3.95 26.50
C THR A 149 9.41 -3.26 25.15
N PHE A 150 9.07 -3.99 24.10
CA PHE A 150 9.13 -3.53 22.72
C PHE A 150 7.78 -3.66 22.05
N ASP A 151 7.39 -2.65 21.29
CA ASP A 151 6.22 -2.69 20.42
C ASP A 151 6.61 -3.20 19.03
N ILE A 152 5.86 -4.19 18.54
CA ILE A 152 6.00 -4.77 17.20
C ILE A 152 4.77 -4.45 16.38
N THR A 153 4.97 -3.61 15.38
CA THR A 153 4.06 -3.49 14.24
C THR A 153 4.37 -4.60 13.23
N GLY A 154 3.35 -5.18 12.59
CA GLY A 154 3.58 -6.24 11.60
C GLY A 154 4.13 -7.52 12.21
N ALA A 155 3.52 -7.99 13.30
CA ALA A 155 3.91 -9.21 14.00
C ALA A 155 4.04 -10.44 13.08
N HIS A 156 3.32 -10.47 11.95
CA HIS A 156 3.40 -11.54 10.95
C HIS A 156 4.70 -11.54 10.13
N PHE A 157 5.48 -10.45 10.15
CA PHE A 157 6.81 -10.36 9.53
C PHE A 157 7.94 -10.67 10.53
N GLN A 158 7.61 -10.99 11.79
CA GLN A 158 8.57 -11.20 12.86
C GLN A 158 8.51 -12.64 13.42
N PRO A 159 9.65 -13.19 13.90
CA PRO A 159 10.98 -12.68 13.67
C PRO A 159 11.31 -12.72 12.18
N TYR A 160 12.15 -11.79 11.76
CA TYR A 160 12.75 -11.84 10.46
C TYR A 160 13.59 -13.13 10.34
N ARG A 161 13.11 -14.03 9.48
CA ARG A 161 13.66 -15.36 9.19
C ARG A 161 14.04 -15.42 7.72
N ASP A 162 14.81 -16.44 7.34
CA ASP A 162 14.66 -17.07 6.03
C ASP A 162 13.18 -17.11 5.65
N ALA A 163 12.82 -16.41 4.56
CA ALA A 163 11.46 -16.35 4.05
C ALA A 163 10.79 -17.73 4.18
N PRO A 164 9.57 -17.84 4.72
CA PRO A 164 8.87 -19.11 4.79
C PRO A 164 8.89 -19.76 3.40
N ARG A 165 9.16 -21.07 3.32
CA ARG A 165 8.99 -21.84 2.08
C ARG A 165 7.57 -21.55 1.56
N GLY A 166 7.46 -20.88 0.42
CA GLY A 166 6.18 -20.50 -0.19
C GLY A 166 5.96 -19.00 -0.37
N VAL A 167 6.72 -18.12 0.28
CA VAL A 167 6.63 -16.66 0.05
C VAL A 167 7.79 -16.22 -0.83
N GLY A 168 7.80 -16.65 -2.11
CA GLY A 168 8.50 -16.07 -3.29
C GLY A 168 9.95 -15.58 -3.24
N VAL A 169 10.61 -15.54 -2.07
CA VAL A 169 11.89 -14.88 -1.84
C VAL A 169 12.88 -15.95 -1.42
N HIS A 170 13.06 -16.94 -2.28
CA HIS A 170 14.28 -17.74 -2.25
C HIS A 170 15.39 -16.87 -2.84
N SER A 171 15.85 -15.87 -2.09
CA SER A 171 17.05 -15.15 -2.49
C SER A 171 18.19 -16.17 -2.55
N ARG A 172 18.77 -16.33 -3.75
CA ARG A 172 19.97 -17.14 -3.99
C ARG A 172 21.24 -16.45 -3.49
N GLU A 173 21.11 -15.25 -2.93
CA GLU A 173 22.23 -14.40 -2.55
C GLU A 173 22.92 -14.91 -1.28
N PRO A 174 24.24 -14.68 -1.14
CA PRO A 174 24.92 -14.88 0.11
C PRO A 174 24.28 -14.04 1.21
N ARG A 175 24.04 -14.65 2.37
CA ARG A 175 23.41 -13.95 3.50
C ARG A 175 24.44 -13.15 4.29
N LEU A 176 23.97 -12.11 4.97
CA LEU A 176 24.73 -11.49 6.05
C LEU A 176 24.89 -12.46 7.23
N SER A 177 26.05 -12.40 7.89
CA SER A 177 26.18 -13.01 9.21
C SER A 177 25.28 -12.28 10.21
N ALA A 178 24.91 -12.95 11.31
CA ALA A 178 24.12 -12.35 12.39
C ALA A 178 24.68 -10.99 12.88
N GLN A 179 26.02 -10.90 13.02
CA GLN A 179 26.67 -9.67 13.45
C GLN A 179 26.59 -8.58 12.38
N ALA A 180 26.81 -8.93 11.11
CA ALA A 180 26.72 -7.98 10.02
C ALA A 180 25.29 -7.47 9.83
N LEU A 181 24.28 -8.33 10.04
CA LEU A 181 22.87 -7.95 10.00
C LEU A 181 22.50 -6.95 11.10
N LEU A 182 22.96 -7.18 12.34
CA LEU A 182 22.75 -6.22 13.43
C LEU A 182 23.45 -4.88 13.13
N SER A 183 24.71 -4.92 12.67
CA SER A 183 25.45 -3.71 12.28
C SER A 183 24.76 -2.95 11.15
N PHE A 184 24.17 -3.65 10.17
CA PHE A 184 23.41 -3.04 9.08
C PHE A 184 22.22 -2.24 9.62
N TYR A 185 21.41 -2.83 10.51
CA TYR A 185 20.26 -2.12 11.10
C TYR A 185 20.67 -0.97 12.03
N ASP A 186 21.78 -1.10 12.76
CA ASP A 186 22.33 0.00 13.56
C ASP A 186 22.80 1.18 12.69
N ALA A 187 23.26 0.91 11.47
CA ALA A 187 23.79 1.88 10.52
C ALA A 187 22.71 2.53 9.64
N LEU A 188 21.46 2.04 9.67
CA LEU A 188 20.36 2.73 8.99
C LEU A 188 20.28 4.17 9.52
N PRO A 189 20.12 5.20 8.66
CA PRO A 189 19.95 6.56 9.12
C PRO A 189 18.52 6.74 9.65
N SER A 190 18.30 7.74 10.51
CA SER A 190 16.98 7.92 11.08
C SER A 190 16.05 8.54 10.05
N TRP A 191 15.13 7.77 9.49
CA TRP A 191 14.14 8.26 8.53
C TRP A 191 12.77 8.14 9.20
N GLY A 192 12.07 9.27 9.27
CA GLY A 192 10.70 9.34 9.76
C GLY A 192 9.70 8.85 8.73
N ARG A 193 8.48 9.42 8.75
CA ARG A 193 7.44 9.16 7.74
C ARG A 193 7.83 9.65 6.35
N GLU A 194 8.57 10.74 6.30
CA GLU A 194 9.14 11.26 5.07
C GLU A 194 10.63 10.89 5.09
N PRO A 195 11.11 10.10 4.12
CA PRO A 195 12.54 9.93 3.96
C PRO A 195 13.18 11.31 3.85
N ASP A 196 14.14 11.64 4.71
CA ASP A 196 15.07 12.72 4.40
C ASP A 196 15.82 12.29 3.13
N THR A 197 15.30 12.73 1.98
CA THR A 197 15.67 12.13 0.69
C THR A 197 17.15 12.30 0.37
N VAL A 198 17.84 13.26 0.99
CA VAL A 198 19.28 13.44 0.80
C VAL A 198 20.06 12.45 1.65
N ALA A 199 19.89 12.47 2.98
CA ALA A 199 20.61 11.57 3.88
C ALA A 199 20.37 10.10 3.56
N ALA A 200 19.15 9.80 3.12
CA ALA A 200 18.74 8.47 2.76
C ALA A 200 19.33 7.99 1.42
N ARG A 201 19.34 8.86 0.41
CA ARG A 201 20.00 8.61 -0.88
C ARG A 201 21.50 8.46 -0.72
N ASP A 202 22.14 9.30 0.08
CA ASP A 202 23.58 9.22 0.37
C ASP A 202 23.93 7.90 1.05
N TRP A 203 23.09 7.45 2.00
CA TRP A 203 23.26 6.15 2.61
C TRP A 203 23.10 5.01 1.59
N ILE A 204 22.08 5.02 0.72
CA ILE A 204 21.92 4.01 -0.33
C ILE A 204 23.12 3.98 -1.26
N ASN A 205 23.57 5.14 -1.74
CA ASN A 205 24.72 5.24 -2.64
C ASN A 205 25.99 4.67 -2.01
N ARG A 206 26.21 4.97 -0.72
CA ARG A 206 27.31 4.39 0.05
C ARG A 206 27.19 2.87 0.18
N ILE A 207 26.02 2.32 0.49
CA ILE A 207 25.86 0.87 0.58
C ILE A 207 26.03 0.21 -0.79
N ARG A 208 25.50 0.80 -1.87
CA ARG A 208 25.71 0.32 -3.24
C ARG A 208 27.20 0.26 -3.62
N ALA A 209 28.00 1.20 -3.13
CA ALA A 209 29.45 1.21 -3.33
C ALA A 209 30.19 0.14 -2.51
N ASP A 210 29.59 -0.36 -1.42
CA ASP A 210 30.13 -1.47 -0.62
C ASP A 210 29.67 -2.82 -1.22
N THR A 211 30.43 -3.31 -2.20
CA THR A 211 30.12 -4.56 -2.91
C THR A 211 30.08 -5.79 -1.99
N ALA A 212 30.74 -5.75 -0.83
CA ALA A 212 30.72 -6.85 0.13
C ALA A 212 29.38 -6.94 0.88
N LEU A 213 28.66 -5.82 1.01
CA LEU A 213 27.40 -5.69 1.74
C LEU A 213 26.21 -5.62 0.78
N ALA A 214 26.33 -4.87 -0.31
CA ALA A 214 25.27 -4.59 -1.27
C ALA A 214 24.65 -5.85 -1.86
N GLY A 215 25.47 -6.85 -2.23
CA GLY A 215 25.02 -8.09 -2.86
C GLY A 215 24.58 -9.19 -1.89
N ARG A 216 24.33 -8.84 -0.62
CA ARG A 216 23.95 -9.81 0.41
C ARG A 216 22.53 -9.61 0.89
N TYR A 217 21.81 -10.71 1.10
CA TYR A 217 20.47 -10.65 1.67
C TYR A 217 20.53 -10.27 3.17
N PRO A 218 19.66 -9.35 3.66
CA PRO A 218 18.59 -8.63 2.95
C PRO A 218 18.93 -7.24 2.40
N VAL A 219 20.20 -6.87 2.34
CA VAL A 219 20.64 -5.54 1.92
C VAL A 219 20.17 -5.22 0.50
N THR A 220 20.27 -6.18 -0.41
CA THR A 220 19.76 -6.11 -1.80
C THR A 220 18.28 -5.72 -1.84
N SER A 221 17.43 -6.50 -1.16
CA SER A 221 15.98 -6.26 -1.09
C SER A 221 15.67 -4.92 -0.43
N PHE A 222 16.43 -4.54 0.60
CA PHE A 222 16.26 -3.27 1.28
C PHE A 222 16.58 -2.09 0.36
N ILE A 223 17.70 -2.13 -0.36
CA ILE A 223 18.11 -1.09 -1.31
C ILE A 223 17.10 -0.95 -2.44
N GLY A 224 16.65 -2.08 -3.00
CA GLY A 224 15.63 -2.07 -4.06
C GLY A 224 14.36 -1.36 -3.61
N ARG A 225 13.79 -1.81 -2.49
CA ARG A 225 12.56 -1.24 -1.94
C ARG A 225 12.71 0.21 -1.48
N ALA A 226 13.83 0.56 -0.84
CA ALA A 226 14.09 1.94 -0.47
C ALA A 226 14.23 2.83 -1.71
N GLY A 227 14.88 2.33 -2.78
CA GLY A 227 14.94 2.98 -4.08
C GLY A 227 13.56 3.21 -4.71
N GLU A 228 12.68 2.20 -4.68
CA GLU A 228 11.29 2.32 -5.12
C GLU A 228 10.53 3.41 -4.35
N GLU A 229 10.65 3.43 -3.01
CA GLU A 229 10.02 4.48 -2.18
C GLU A 229 10.55 5.89 -2.51
N PHE A 230 11.84 6.05 -2.84
CA PHE A 230 12.36 7.35 -3.33
C PHE A 230 11.73 7.76 -4.64
N GLU A 231 11.57 6.82 -5.56
CA GLU A 231 10.97 7.08 -6.86
C GLU A 231 9.48 7.41 -6.73
N ILE A 232 8.75 6.72 -5.86
CA ILE A 232 7.36 7.04 -5.52
C ILE A 232 7.26 8.43 -4.88
N ALA A 233 8.11 8.74 -3.90
CA ALA A 233 8.11 10.05 -3.25
C ALA A 233 8.44 11.19 -4.24
N ARG A 234 9.41 10.96 -5.12
CA ARG A 234 9.75 11.88 -6.22
C ARG A 234 8.56 12.05 -7.16
N ALA A 235 7.96 10.97 -7.61
CA ALA A 235 6.82 11.00 -8.54
C ALA A 235 5.59 11.69 -7.93
N ARG A 236 5.33 11.50 -6.64
CA ARG A 236 4.27 12.20 -5.88
C ARG A 236 4.45 13.72 -5.84
N SER A 237 5.69 14.21 -5.97
CA SER A 237 5.97 15.64 -6.07
C SER A 237 5.73 16.21 -7.48
N LEU A 238 5.62 15.34 -8.49
CA LEU A 238 5.35 15.73 -9.86
C LEU A 238 3.84 15.96 -10.07
N ARG A 239 3.51 17.01 -10.82
CA ARG A 239 2.15 17.21 -11.31
C ARG A 239 1.89 16.27 -12.47
N ILE A 240 0.76 15.57 -12.43
CA ILE A 240 0.31 14.71 -13.51
C ILE A 240 -0.15 15.59 -14.69
N PRO A 241 0.45 15.47 -15.89
CA PRO A 241 0.07 16.27 -17.05
C PRO A 241 -1.39 16.08 -17.47
N ILE A 242 -1.90 14.85 -17.30
CA ILE A 242 -3.27 14.46 -17.66
C ILE A 242 -4.31 14.77 -16.57
N SER A 243 -3.94 15.50 -15.52
CA SER A 243 -4.88 15.86 -14.46
C SER A 243 -6.00 16.79 -14.94
N GLY A 244 -7.16 16.68 -14.29
CA GLY A 244 -8.34 17.48 -14.59
C GLY A 244 -9.64 16.66 -14.64
N THR A 245 -10.70 17.30 -15.11
CA THR A 245 -12.00 16.67 -15.33
C THR A 245 -12.27 16.53 -16.82
N PHE A 246 -12.64 15.32 -17.24
CA PHE A 246 -12.91 14.93 -18.60
C PHE A 246 -14.39 14.58 -18.77
N ARG A 247 -14.93 14.90 -19.93
CA ARG A 247 -16.17 14.33 -20.45
C ARG A 247 -15.80 13.23 -21.43
N LEU A 248 -16.32 12.02 -21.20
CA LEU A 248 -16.04 10.82 -21.99
C LEU A 248 -17.33 10.35 -22.67
N ASP A 249 -17.29 10.13 -23.97
CA ASP A 249 -18.29 9.37 -24.71
C ASP A 249 -17.79 7.92 -24.84
N VAL A 250 -18.54 7.00 -24.24
CA VAL A 250 -18.23 5.57 -24.17
C VAL A 250 -19.23 4.81 -25.02
N LEU A 251 -18.71 4.10 -26.01
CA LEU A 251 -19.46 3.19 -26.87
C LEU A 251 -19.04 1.77 -26.55
N VAL A 252 -19.98 0.94 -26.12
CA VAL A 252 -19.78 -0.50 -25.90
C VAL A 252 -20.54 -1.23 -26.99
N ASP A 253 -19.93 -2.25 -27.60
CA ASP A 253 -20.57 -3.02 -28.65
C ASP A 253 -21.94 -3.59 -28.19
N GLY A 254 -22.95 -3.46 -29.05
CA GLY A 254 -24.33 -3.87 -28.75
C GLY A 254 -25.10 -3.02 -27.72
N LEU A 255 -24.53 -1.91 -27.23
CA LEU A 255 -25.17 -0.96 -26.32
C LEU A 255 -25.24 0.46 -26.90
N ALA A 256 -26.12 1.29 -26.35
CA ALA A 256 -26.17 2.71 -26.69
C ALA A 256 -24.91 3.44 -26.17
N SER A 257 -24.42 4.41 -26.96
CA SER A 257 -23.39 5.34 -26.53
C SER A 257 -23.85 6.12 -25.30
N ARG A 258 -22.94 6.34 -24.36
CA ARG A 258 -23.23 7.10 -23.13
C ARG A 258 -22.14 8.10 -22.82
N THR A 259 -22.53 9.23 -22.26
CA THR A 259 -21.59 10.21 -21.74
C THR A 259 -21.33 9.96 -20.26
N MET A 260 -20.07 10.01 -19.88
CA MET A 260 -19.56 9.90 -18.53
C MET A 260 -18.59 11.04 -18.24
N PHE A 261 -18.27 11.20 -16.96
CA PHE A 261 -17.27 12.15 -16.51
C PHE A 261 -16.21 11.42 -15.72
N LEU A 262 -14.96 11.82 -15.91
CA LEU A 262 -13.80 11.27 -15.23
C LEU A 262 -13.00 12.43 -14.65
N ARG A 263 -12.77 12.42 -13.35
CA ARG A 263 -11.86 13.35 -12.69
C ARG A 263 -10.58 12.60 -12.33
N VAL A 264 -9.44 13.12 -12.75
CA VAL A 264 -8.12 12.53 -12.52
C VAL A 264 -7.37 13.38 -11.49
N GLY A 265 -6.74 12.73 -10.52
CA GLY A 265 -5.92 13.35 -9.48
C GLY A 265 -4.73 14.12 -10.04
N SER A 266 -4.25 15.11 -9.27
CA SER A 266 -3.09 15.92 -9.65
C SER A 266 -1.75 15.29 -9.31
N THR A 267 -1.75 14.23 -8.50
CA THR A 267 -0.54 13.59 -7.94
C THR A 267 -0.54 12.11 -8.24
N VAL A 268 0.67 11.55 -8.39
CA VAL A 268 0.87 10.11 -8.53
C VAL A 268 0.40 9.37 -7.28
N ALA A 269 -0.47 8.38 -7.45
CA ALA A 269 -0.96 7.54 -6.36
C ALA A 269 0.05 6.42 -6.05
N SER A 270 0.48 5.71 -7.09
CA SER A 270 1.49 4.64 -7.06
C SER A 270 2.32 4.63 -8.34
N MET A 271 3.46 3.95 -8.32
CA MET A 271 4.31 3.72 -9.48
C MET A 271 4.06 2.30 -10.00
N ASP A 272 4.09 2.14 -11.32
CA ASP A 272 4.05 0.82 -11.95
C ASP A 272 5.47 0.40 -12.28
N TYR A 273 5.91 -0.69 -11.65
CA TYR A 273 7.24 -1.24 -11.84
C TYR A 273 7.13 -2.51 -12.69
N PRO A 274 8.08 -2.75 -13.60
CA PRO A 274 8.13 -4.02 -14.32
C PRO A 274 8.13 -5.16 -13.32
N GLN A 275 7.36 -6.22 -13.61
CA GLN A 275 7.47 -7.46 -12.85
C GLN A 275 8.90 -7.98 -13.00
N ARG A 276 9.72 -7.77 -11.97
CA ARG A 276 11.02 -8.41 -11.90
C ARG A 276 10.80 -9.90 -11.70
N ASP A 277 11.53 -10.69 -12.47
CA ASP A 277 11.82 -12.03 -11.99
C ASP A 277 12.55 -11.86 -10.65
N SER A 278 12.08 -12.55 -9.62
CA SER A 278 12.73 -12.64 -8.30
C SER A 278 14.22 -13.02 -8.35
N SER A 279 14.71 -13.45 -9.51
CA SER A 279 16.11 -13.76 -9.80
C SER A 279 16.96 -12.55 -10.25
N ASP A 280 16.34 -11.44 -10.66
CA ASP A 280 17.03 -10.24 -11.16
C ASP A 280 17.49 -9.34 -10.00
N ASN A 281 18.65 -9.70 -9.44
CA ASN A 281 19.26 -9.08 -8.27
C ASN A 281 20.04 -7.81 -8.61
N THR A 282 19.41 -6.88 -9.33
CA THR A 282 20.04 -5.58 -9.62
C THR A 282 19.91 -4.64 -8.41
N LEU A 283 21.04 -4.02 -8.04
CA LEU A 283 21.11 -2.99 -7.01
C LEU A 283 20.40 -1.69 -7.40
N GLU A 284 20.12 -1.54 -8.70
CA GLU A 284 19.34 -0.45 -9.25
C GLU A 284 17.86 -0.71 -8.98
N ALA A 285 17.15 0.31 -8.49
CA ALA A 285 15.69 0.24 -8.44
C ALA A 285 15.19 0.17 -9.90
N PRO A 286 14.19 -0.66 -10.21
CA PRO A 286 13.66 -0.69 -11.56
C PRO A 286 13.17 0.71 -11.91
N LEU A 287 13.50 1.16 -13.12
CA LEU A 287 12.88 2.36 -13.61
C LEU A 287 11.38 2.06 -13.76
N PRO A 288 10.51 2.89 -13.18
CA PRO A 288 9.08 2.71 -13.32
C PRO A 288 8.68 2.79 -14.80
N GLU A 289 7.86 1.85 -15.24
CA GLU A 289 7.30 1.82 -16.60
C GLU A 289 6.05 2.70 -16.71
N GLY A 290 5.50 3.12 -15.57
CA GLY A 290 4.27 3.91 -15.47
C GLY A 290 4.02 4.47 -14.08
N TYR A 291 2.90 5.16 -13.95
CA TYR A 291 2.35 5.60 -12.68
C TYR A 291 0.83 5.46 -12.70
N ALA A 292 0.23 5.17 -11.55
CA ALA A 292 -1.20 5.26 -11.38
C ALA A 292 -1.58 6.64 -10.83
N ALA A 293 -2.73 7.13 -11.29
CA ALA A 293 -3.40 8.29 -10.73
C ALA A 293 -4.72 7.83 -10.11
N ASP A 294 -5.06 8.39 -8.95
CA ASP A 294 -6.42 8.26 -8.43
C ASP A 294 -7.39 8.93 -9.41
N ALA A 295 -8.52 8.28 -9.66
CA ALA A 295 -9.58 8.85 -10.47
C ALA A 295 -10.96 8.55 -9.88
N ALA A 296 -11.93 9.37 -10.28
CA ALA A 296 -13.33 9.19 -9.94
C ALA A 296 -14.15 9.32 -11.22
N ALA A 297 -15.15 8.45 -11.38
CA ALA A 297 -16.02 8.48 -12.53
C ALA A 297 -17.48 8.55 -12.12
N ALA A 298 -18.28 9.22 -12.93
CA ALA A 298 -19.72 9.35 -12.72
C ALA A 298 -20.46 9.61 -14.04
N THR A 299 -21.77 9.42 -14.05
CA THR A 299 -22.64 9.77 -15.18
C THR A 299 -23.02 11.25 -15.23
N ALA A 300 -22.72 12.01 -14.17
CA ALA A 300 -22.92 13.46 -14.09
C ALA A 300 -21.75 14.13 -13.35
N VAL A 301 -21.38 15.36 -13.75
CA VAL A 301 -20.30 16.13 -13.11
C VAL A 301 -20.59 16.36 -11.62
N SER A 302 -21.84 16.65 -11.27
CA SER A 302 -22.28 16.87 -9.88
C SER A 302 -22.16 15.64 -8.99
N HIS A 303 -21.99 14.45 -9.56
CA HIS A 303 -21.81 13.19 -8.84
C HIS A 303 -20.33 12.79 -8.75
N LEU A 304 -19.41 13.55 -9.34
CA LEU A 304 -17.98 13.31 -9.19
C LEU A 304 -17.56 13.58 -7.75
N ALA A 305 -16.71 12.71 -7.22
CA ALA A 305 -16.11 12.91 -5.92
C ALA A 305 -15.33 14.24 -5.87
N LEU A 306 -15.45 14.93 -4.74
CA LEU A 306 -14.78 16.20 -4.50
C LEU A 306 -13.39 16.02 -3.88
N SER A 307 -13.13 14.86 -3.27
CA SER A 307 -11.83 14.50 -2.70
C SER A 307 -11.56 13.01 -2.83
N CYS A 308 -10.28 12.63 -2.75
CA CYS A 308 -9.87 11.22 -2.78
C CYS A 308 -10.34 10.44 -1.53
N HIS A 309 -10.79 11.14 -0.48
CA HIS A 309 -11.45 10.53 0.69
C HIS A 309 -12.91 10.15 0.40
N ASP A 310 -13.64 11.00 -0.33
CA ASP A 310 -15.05 10.76 -0.72
C ASP A 310 -15.19 9.61 -1.72
N VAL A 311 -14.11 9.34 -2.47
CA VAL A 311 -14.05 8.26 -3.46
C VAL A 311 -14.25 6.89 -2.81
N ARG A 312 -13.81 6.66 -1.56
CA ARG A 312 -13.75 5.32 -0.94
C ARG A 312 -15.09 4.68 -0.53
N GLY A 313 -16.22 5.33 -0.80
CA GLY A 313 -17.58 4.82 -0.52
C GLY A 313 -18.49 4.63 -1.75
N ALA A 314 -18.06 5.11 -2.92
CA ALA A 314 -18.75 4.96 -4.21
C ALA A 314 -17.82 4.27 -5.21
N ALA A 315 -18.32 3.84 -6.38
CA ALA A 315 -17.56 3.09 -7.38
C ALA A 315 -16.20 3.75 -7.73
N VAL A 316 -15.13 3.25 -7.10
CA VAL A 316 -13.76 3.69 -7.32
C VAL A 316 -13.25 3.10 -8.62
N SER A 317 -12.50 3.87 -9.39
CA SER A 317 -11.74 3.36 -10.52
C SER A 317 -10.39 4.05 -10.55
N TYR A 318 -9.31 3.29 -10.59
CA TYR A 318 -7.98 3.84 -10.81
C TYR A 318 -7.76 4.14 -12.30
N VAL A 319 -6.87 5.09 -12.59
CA VAL A 319 -6.39 5.31 -13.96
C VAL A 319 -4.90 5.00 -13.96
N ASN A 320 -4.53 3.90 -14.63
CA ASN A 320 -3.14 3.50 -14.79
C ASN A 320 -2.58 4.24 -16.01
N VAL A 321 -1.53 5.04 -15.81
CA VAL A 321 -0.86 5.77 -16.88
C VAL A 321 0.48 5.11 -17.13
N ALA A 322 0.62 4.40 -18.23
CA ALA A 322 1.92 3.89 -18.65
C ALA A 322 2.81 5.07 -19.08
N TRP A 323 4.04 5.10 -18.60
CA TRP A 323 5.11 6.00 -19.03
C TRP A 323 5.64 5.52 -20.37
N HIS A 324 4.79 5.56 -21.38
CA HIS A 324 5.24 5.52 -22.77
C HIS A 324 5.11 6.92 -23.35
N SER A 325 5.66 7.92 -22.64
CA SER A 325 5.90 9.22 -23.25
C SER A 325 7.16 9.10 -24.10
N ARG A 326 7.00 8.75 -25.38
CA ARG A 326 7.85 9.43 -26.35
C ARG A 326 7.31 10.83 -26.40
N THR A 327 7.97 11.79 -25.76
CA THR A 327 7.72 13.21 -26.05
C THR A 327 8.05 13.36 -27.53
N PRO A 328 7.05 13.47 -28.44
CA PRO A 328 7.30 13.68 -29.84
C PRO A 328 7.98 15.05 -29.96
N ALA A 329 8.89 15.19 -30.92
CA ALA A 329 9.68 16.39 -31.15
C ALA A 329 8.87 17.70 -31.40
N ASN A 330 7.53 17.61 -31.42
CA ASN A 330 6.61 18.66 -31.90
C ASN A 330 5.68 19.22 -30.81
N GLY A 331 5.97 19.00 -29.52
CA GLY A 331 5.16 19.56 -28.42
C GLY A 331 3.78 18.93 -28.21
N VAL A 332 3.51 17.79 -28.85
CA VAL A 332 2.28 16.99 -28.68
C VAL A 332 2.54 15.90 -27.67
N GLY A 333 2.01 15.99 -26.44
CA GLY A 333 2.14 14.86 -25.50
C GLY A 333 1.21 13.70 -25.91
N GLU A 334 1.76 12.50 -26.05
CA GLU A 334 0.99 11.25 -26.16
C GLU A 334 1.26 10.38 -24.93
N TRP A 335 0.20 9.97 -24.23
CA TRP A 335 0.28 9.07 -23.08
C TRP A 335 -0.57 7.83 -23.32
N GLN A 336 -0.07 6.66 -22.93
CA GLN A 336 -0.84 5.43 -22.92
C GLN A 336 -1.52 5.28 -21.55
N VAL A 337 -2.83 5.10 -21.56
CA VAL A 337 -3.65 5.02 -20.36
C VAL A 337 -4.46 3.74 -20.36
N GLY A 338 -4.30 2.96 -19.29
CA GLY A 338 -5.21 1.90 -18.88
C GLY A 338 -6.26 2.44 -17.91
N ILE A 339 -7.48 1.93 -18.03
CA ILE A 339 -8.57 2.25 -17.10
C ILE A 339 -8.80 1.02 -16.24
N ASP A 340 -8.96 1.23 -14.92
CA ASP A 340 -9.27 0.17 -13.99
C ASP A 340 -10.63 -0.49 -14.29
N PRO A 341 -10.72 -1.83 -14.14
CA PRO A 341 -11.96 -2.59 -14.33
C PRO A 341 -13.17 -2.11 -13.53
N GLY A 342 -12.95 -1.47 -12.38
CA GLY A 342 -14.00 -0.86 -11.58
C GLY A 342 -14.80 0.19 -12.37
N LEU A 343 -14.25 0.75 -13.45
CA LEU A 343 -14.99 1.67 -14.31
C LEU A 343 -16.13 0.96 -15.05
N VAL A 344 -16.01 -0.34 -15.31
CA VAL A 344 -17.07 -1.14 -15.93
C VAL A 344 -18.36 -1.09 -15.11
N ASP A 345 -18.25 -1.08 -13.78
CA ASP A 345 -19.39 -0.97 -12.87
C ASP A 345 -20.07 0.40 -12.91
N VAL A 346 -19.36 1.44 -13.38
CA VAL A 346 -19.92 2.77 -13.62
C VAL A 346 -20.50 2.87 -15.03
N ILE A 347 -19.83 2.24 -16.01
CA ILE A 347 -20.25 2.24 -17.41
C ILE A 347 -21.56 1.47 -17.55
N LEU A 348 -21.72 0.32 -16.90
CA LEU A 348 -22.83 -0.60 -17.14
C LEU A 348 -23.81 -0.66 -15.99
N SER A 349 -25.10 -0.59 -16.31
CA SER A 349 -26.16 -0.96 -15.37
C SER A 349 -26.05 -2.44 -14.97
N GLN A 350 -26.71 -2.82 -13.87
CA GLN A 350 -26.77 -4.22 -13.47
C GLN A 350 -27.41 -5.10 -14.56
N GLU A 351 -28.48 -4.62 -15.20
CA GLU A 351 -29.16 -5.33 -16.29
C GLU A 351 -28.25 -5.55 -17.51
N GLU A 352 -27.48 -4.53 -17.91
CA GLU A 352 -26.52 -4.65 -19.01
C GLU A 352 -25.40 -5.62 -18.66
N ARG A 353 -24.91 -5.61 -17.42
CA ARG A 353 -23.93 -6.58 -16.94
C ARG A 353 -24.48 -7.99 -16.98
N ASP A 354 -25.71 -8.21 -16.53
CA ASP A 354 -26.35 -9.52 -16.56
C ASP A 354 -26.57 -10.00 -18.01
N ARG A 355 -26.99 -9.10 -18.92
CA ARG A 355 -27.14 -9.38 -20.35
C ARG A 355 -25.81 -9.75 -21.02
N LEU A 356 -24.71 -9.11 -20.61
CA LEU A 356 -23.36 -9.37 -21.13
C LEU A 356 -22.63 -10.51 -20.38
N GLY A 357 -23.25 -11.11 -19.35
CA GLY A 357 -22.61 -12.17 -18.54
C GLY A 357 -21.45 -11.68 -17.66
N VAL A 358 -21.43 -10.40 -17.30
CA VAL A 358 -20.37 -9.75 -16.51
C VAL A 358 -20.77 -9.77 -15.04
N HIS A 359 -20.36 -10.80 -14.30
CA HIS A 359 -20.65 -10.89 -12.86
C HIS A 359 -19.60 -10.16 -12.00
N ARG A 360 -20.03 -9.51 -10.91
CA ARG A 360 -19.14 -8.76 -9.96
C ARG A 360 -17.92 -9.56 -9.47
N GLY A 361 -18.03 -10.88 -9.35
CA GLY A 361 -16.93 -11.76 -8.93
C GLY A 361 -15.78 -11.84 -9.94
N SER A 362 -16.05 -11.60 -11.22
CA SER A 362 -15.06 -11.61 -12.30
C SER A 362 -14.13 -10.41 -12.23
N ALA A 363 -14.66 -9.21 -11.94
CA ALA A 363 -13.91 -7.96 -11.85
C ALA A 363 -12.96 -7.93 -10.64
N ALA A 364 -13.41 -8.39 -9.47
CA ALA A 364 -12.57 -8.48 -8.26
C ALA A 364 -11.47 -9.55 -8.38
N LYS A 365 -11.72 -10.66 -9.09
CA LYS A 365 -10.71 -11.69 -9.35
C LYS A 365 -9.67 -11.21 -10.36
N ALA A 366 -10.09 -10.41 -11.34
CA ALA A 366 -9.23 -9.79 -12.35
C ALA A 366 -8.44 -8.57 -11.83
N ALA A 367 -8.89 -7.86 -10.79
CA ALA A 367 -8.09 -6.84 -10.12
C ALA A 367 -6.79 -7.40 -9.50
N ASN A 368 -6.74 -8.72 -9.22
CA ASN A 368 -5.55 -9.41 -8.72
C ASN A 368 -4.71 -10.06 -9.83
N ASP A 369 -5.15 -9.98 -11.09
CA ASP A 369 -4.45 -10.52 -12.25
C ASP A 369 -4.53 -9.49 -13.39
N PRO A 370 -3.57 -8.55 -13.49
CA PRO A 370 -3.60 -7.47 -14.47
C PRO A 370 -3.64 -7.97 -15.93
N LEU A 371 -3.39 -9.26 -16.18
CA LEU A 371 -3.52 -9.88 -17.50
C LEU A 371 -4.97 -10.19 -17.90
N LEU A 372 -5.92 -10.25 -16.94
CA LEU A 372 -7.34 -10.50 -17.23
C LEU A 372 -8.05 -9.31 -17.89
N PHE A 373 -7.46 -8.11 -17.82
CA PHE A 373 -7.83 -7.00 -18.68
C PHE A 373 -6.61 -6.65 -19.54
N SER A 374 -6.26 -7.55 -20.47
CA SER A 374 -5.33 -7.17 -21.53
C SER A 374 -6.02 -6.15 -22.42
N VAL A 375 -5.81 -4.88 -22.09
CA VAL A 375 -6.16 -3.77 -22.97
C VAL A 375 -5.27 -3.94 -24.19
N THR A 376 -5.81 -4.60 -25.21
CA THR A 376 -5.06 -4.96 -26.43
C THR A 376 -4.54 -3.72 -27.17
N ARG A 377 -5.14 -2.55 -26.90
CA ARG A 377 -4.64 -1.23 -27.30
C ARG A 377 -4.93 -0.20 -26.21
N PRO A 378 -3.92 0.38 -25.54
CA PRO A 378 -4.14 1.38 -24.50
C PRO A 378 -4.85 2.61 -25.07
N LEU A 379 -5.60 3.31 -24.22
CA LEU A 379 -6.16 4.62 -24.58
C LEU A 379 -5.02 5.60 -24.76
N ARG A 380 -5.19 6.53 -25.70
CA ARG A 380 -4.22 7.59 -25.96
C ARG A 380 -4.75 8.89 -25.39
N VAL A 381 -3.98 9.53 -24.54
CA VAL A 381 -4.22 10.93 -24.20
C VAL A 381 -3.36 11.77 -25.14
N VAL A 382 -3.96 12.70 -25.85
CA VAL A 382 -3.28 13.55 -26.82
C VAL A 382 -3.45 15.01 -26.42
N GLN A 383 -2.33 15.73 -26.32
CA GLN A 383 -2.33 17.18 -26.19
C GLN A 383 -1.99 17.83 -27.53
N GLY A 384 -2.97 18.43 -28.20
CA GLY A 384 -2.66 19.30 -29.36
C GLY A 384 -1.89 20.54 -28.90
N ALA A 385 -1.06 21.12 -29.78
CA ALA A 385 -0.20 22.29 -29.46
C ALA A 385 -0.94 23.46 -28.78
N THR A 386 -2.23 23.64 -29.11
CA THR A 386 -3.10 24.68 -28.54
C THR A 386 -4.47 24.13 -28.09
N GLY A 387 -4.67 22.81 -28.17
CA GLY A 387 -5.97 22.16 -27.96
C GLY A 387 -6.18 21.64 -26.52
N PRO A 388 -7.43 21.31 -26.15
CA PRO A 388 -7.69 20.59 -24.90
C PRO A 388 -7.03 19.20 -24.96
N LEU A 389 -6.75 18.64 -23.79
CA LEU A 389 -6.37 17.22 -23.71
C LEU A 389 -7.54 16.37 -24.17
N ARG A 390 -7.28 15.41 -25.06
CA ARG A 390 -8.25 14.45 -25.54
C ARG A 390 -7.86 13.04 -25.12
N ILE A 391 -8.83 12.21 -24.79
CA ILE A 391 -8.65 10.79 -24.51
C ILE A 391 -9.33 10.04 -25.65
N GLU A 392 -8.61 9.22 -26.40
CA GLU A 392 -9.16 8.46 -27.52
C GLU A 392 -8.59 7.05 -27.54
N GLY A 393 -9.43 6.06 -27.72
CA GLY A 393 -8.95 4.70 -27.92
C GLY A 393 -10.04 3.67 -28.05
N VAL A 394 -9.61 2.46 -28.36
CA VAL A 394 -10.46 1.29 -28.49
C VAL A 394 -9.83 0.21 -27.63
N MET A 395 -10.53 -0.20 -26.58
CA MET A 395 -10.09 -1.26 -25.68
C MET A 395 -10.93 -2.50 -25.94
N SER A 396 -10.28 -3.66 -26.04
CA SER A 396 -10.99 -4.93 -25.96
C SER A 396 -11.04 -5.33 -24.50
N VAL A 397 -12.25 -5.49 -23.98
CA VAL A 397 -12.45 -5.91 -22.61
C VAL A 397 -13.08 -7.30 -22.65
N PRO A 398 -12.45 -8.33 -22.06
CA PRO A 398 -13.06 -9.65 -21.98
C PRO A 398 -14.48 -9.54 -21.42
N LEU A 399 -15.43 -10.21 -22.07
CA LEU A 399 -16.88 -10.18 -21.78
C LEU A 399 -17.66 -8.90 -22.20
N LEU A 400 -17.00 -7.76 -22.40
CA LEU A 400 -17.67 -6.55 -22.93
C LEU A 400 -17.47 -6.33 -24.42
N GLY A 401 -16.56 -7.08 -25.03
CA GLY A 401 -16.18 -6.87 -26.42
C GLY A 401 -15.38 -5.58 -26.60
N VAL A 402 -15.66 -4.86 -27.67
CA VAL A 402 -14.94 -3.65 -28.04
C VAL A 402 -15.59 -2.44 -27.38
N VAL A 403 -14.83 -1.73 -26.55
CA VAL A 403 -15.23 -0.45 -25.95
C VAL A 403 -14.43 0.67 -26.61
N GLN A 404 -15.13 1.60 -27.24
CA GLN A 404 -14.54 2.81 -27.79
C GLN A 404 -14.75 3.96 -26.81
N VAL A 405 -13.67 4.66 -26.48
CA VAL A 405 -13.69 5.83 -25.60
C VAL A 405 -13.19 7.03 -26.38
N ARG A 406 -13.95 8.12 -26.33
CA ARG A 406 -13.53 9.44 -26.78
C ARG A 406 -13.81 10.44 -25.67
N GLY A 407 -12.95 11.40 -25.44
CA GLY A 407 -13.19 12.36 -24.39
C GLY A 407 -12.33 13.60 -24.50
N GLU A 408 -12.76 14.63 -23.80
CA GLU A 408 -12.10 15.92 -23.76
C GLU A 408 -12.02 16.44 -22.33
N ARG A 409 -10.92 17.12 -22.01
CA ARG A 409 -10.79 17.81 -20.72
C ARG A 409 -11.68 19.05 -20.73
N ILE A 410 -12.70 19.04 -19.90
CA ILE A 410 -13.66 20.13 -19.71
C ILE A 410 -13.25 21.10 -18.60
N SER A 411 -12.36 20.69 -17.68
CA SER A 411 -11.84 21.55 -16.61
C SER A 411 -10.45 21.09 -16.17
N ARG A 412 -9.63 22.02 -15.66
CA ARG A 412 -8.35 21.72 -14.98
C ARG A 412 -8.53 21.32 -13.51
N GLU A 413 -9.76 21.40 -13.00
CA GLU A 413 -10.10 20.91 -11.67
C GLU A 413 -9.81 19.41 -11.60
N ALA A 414 -8.79 19.08 -10.81
CA ALA A 414 -8.35 17.72 -10.53
C ALA A 414 -8.91 17.28 -9.18
N LEU A 415 -8.96 15.97 -8.94
CA LEU A 415 -9.24 15.47 -7.59
C LEU A 415 -8.14 15.96 -6.65
N PRO A 416 -8.47 16.73 -5.60
CA PRO A 416 -7.52 17.08 -4.56
C PRO A 416 -7.23 15.82 -3.75
N CYS A 417 -6.12 15.16 -4.08
CA CYS A 417 -5.50 14.20 -3.20
C CYS A 417 -4.47 14.98 -2.37
N SER A 418 -4.85 15.41 -1.17
CA SER A 418 -3.84 15.94 -0.25
C SER A 418 -2.98 14.77 0.19
N ASN A 419 -1.74 14.70 -0.31
CA ASN A 419 -0.71 13.81 0.23
C ASN A 419 -0.27 14.22 1.66
N ARG A 420 -0.93 15.21 2.30
CA ARG A 420 -0.67 15.58 3.70
C ARG A 420 -1.29 14.56 4.64
N TRP A 421 -0.61 13.41 4.71
CA TRP A 421 -0.80 12.42 5.76
C TRP A 421 -0.25 12.96 7.08
N GLY A 422 -0.97 13.87 7.77
CA GLY A 422 -0.55 14.26 9.13
C GLY A 422 -1.03 15.57 9.75
N GLU A 423 -1.93 16.35 9.16
CA GLU A 423 -2.58 17.44 9.90
C GLU A 423 -3.83 16.90 10.61
N GLY A 424 -3.61 16.18 11.71
CA GLY A 424 -4.63 15.63 12.59
C GLY A 424 -4.08 15.36 13.98
#